data_AF-A0A3L7Q3Y4-F1
#
_entry.id   AF-A0A3L7Q3Y4-F1
#
_cell.length_a   1.000
_cell.length_b   1.000
_cell.length_c   1.000
_cell.angle_alpha   90.00
_cell.angle_beta   90.00
_cell.angle_gamma   90.00
#
_symmetry.space_group_name_H-M   'P 1'
#
loop_
_entity.id
_entity.type
_entity.pdbx_description
1 polymer ?
#
loop_
_entity_poly.entity_id
_entity_poly.type
_entity_poly.pdbx_seq_one_letter_code
_entity_poly.pdbx_strand_id
1 'polypeptide(L)'
;MSNLRFDVSLHPLPGAAISGPPLVDPRGTWPTIVPPADAAGMTMASDFDAALERLAALERAFVEPDGSFVWVGPGGEERWQIDGNAYERHGRVLVVETKGSCPEDIFDRFLAVWGWPGQDLAVQLVRAGVFVDEPTFRRHAAAQTG
;
A
#
# COMPACT_ATOMS: atom_id res chain seq x y z
N MET A 1 -9.87 17.36 4.76
CA MET A 1 -8.84 16.34 4.48
C MET A 1 -9.57 15.13 3.93
N SER A 2 -9.18 14.63 2.76
CA SER A 2 -9.77 13.42 2.19
C SER A 2 -9.28 12.21 2.95
N ASN A 3 -10.20 11.32 3.35
CA ASN A 3 -9.85 10.06 4.00
C ASN A 3 -9.72 9.00 2.91
N LEU A 4 -8.58 8.34 2.81
CA LEU A 4 -8.38 7.22 1.91
C LEU A 4 -9.02 5.98 2.54
N ARG A 5 -9.60 5.10 1.74
CA ARG A 5 -10.08 3.79 2.20
C ARG A 5 -9.72 2.70 1.22
N PHE A 6 -9.13 1.63 1.72
CA PHE A 6 -8.43 0.66 0.90
C PHE A 6 -8.42 -0.75 1.48
N ASP A 7 -8.20 -1.70 0.58
CA ASP A 7 -7.98 -3.13 0.76
C ASP A 7 -7.15 -3.54 -0.45
N VAL A 8 -5.83 -3.60 -0.27
CA VAL A 8 -4.83 -3.61 -1.35
C VAL A 8 -3.60 -4.43 -0.98
N SER A 9 -2.74 -4.69 -1.96
CA SER A 9 -1.36 -5.05 -1.70
C SER A 9 -0.39 -4.07 -2.37
N LEU A 10 0.71 -3.76 -1.68
CA LEU A 10 1.77 -2.87 -2.15
C LEU A 10 2.93 -3.69 -2.69
N HIS A 11 3.44 -3.27 -3.84
CA HIS A 11 4.53 -3.91 -4.58
C HIS A 11 5.53 -2.85 -5.08
N PRO A 12 6.79 -3.19 -5.36
CA PRO A 12 7.65 -2.31 -6.14
C PRO A 12 7.04 -2.08 -7.53
N LEU A 13 7.07 -0.85 -8.05
CA LEU A 13 6.67 -0.58 -9.43
C LEU A 13 7.75 -1.11 -10.40
N PRO A 14 7.45 -2.09 -11.26
CA PRO A 14 8.44 -2.57 -12.22
C PRO A 14 8.65 -1.54 -13.33
N GLY A 15 9.92 -1.22 -13.64
CA GLY A 15 10.24 -0.26 -14.72
C GLY A 15 9.78 -0.70 -16.12
N ALA A 16 9.47 -1.98 -16.29
CA ALA A 16 8.94 -2.55 -17.54
C ALA A 16 7.40 -2.76 -17.51
N ALA A 17 6.69 -2.24 -16.51
CA ALA A 17 5.24 -2.29 -16.49
C ALA A 17 4.67 -1.52 -17.69
N ILE A 18 3.61 -2.07 -18.28
CA ILE A 18 2.91 -1.47 -19.43
C ILE A 18 1.49 -1.08 -19.07
N SER A 19 0.86 -0.21 -19.86
CA SER A 19 -0.55 0.13 -19.68
C SER A 19 -1.46 -1.09 -19.86
N GLY A 20 -2.36 -1.30 -18.91
CA GLY A 20 -3.41 -2.32 -19.00
C GLY A 20 -4.76 -1.75 -19.46
N PRO A 21 -5.77 -2.62 -19.63
CA PRO A 21 -7.15 -2.19 -19.81
C PRO A 21 -7.62 -1.37 -18.60
N PRO A 22 -8.26 -0.20 -18.79
CA PRO A 22 -8.68 0.62 -17.66
C PRO A 22 -9.70 -0.12 -16.79
N LEU A 23 -9.59 0.04 -15.47
CA LEU A 23 -10.61 -0.41 -14.53
C LEU A 23 -11.78 0.57 -14.59
N VAL A 24 -12.99 0.06 -14.79
CA VAL A 24 -14.22 0.83 -14.70
C VAL A 24 -15.03 0.29 -13.53
N ASP A 25 -15.32 1.15 -12.56
CA ASP A 25 -16.13 0.82 -11.39
C ASP A 25 -17.06 2.01 -11.03
N PRO A 26 -17.95 1.88 -10.02
CA PRO A 26 -18.84 2.98 -9.63
C PRO A 26 -18.14 4.27 -9.17
N ARG A 27 -16.81 4.23 -8.94
CA ARG A 27 -16.01 5.38 -8.50
C ARG A 27 -15.42 6.13 -9.70
N GLY A 28 -15.31 5.49 -10.87
CA GLY A 28 -14.83 6.11 -12.09
C GLY A 28 -14.10 5.15 -13.03
N THR A 29 -13.26 5.74 -13.88
CA THR A 29 -12.39 5.02 -14.82
C THR A 29 -10.94 5.29 -14.45
N TRP A 30 -10.17 4.22 -14.27
CA TRP A 30 -8.84 4.27 -13.68
C TRP A 30 -7.82 3.61 -14.61
N PRO A 31 -6.70 4.29 -14.94
CA PRO A 31 -5.63 3.64 -15.69
C PRO A 31 -5.03 2.51 -14.86
N THR A 32 -4.81 1.36 -15.49
CA THR A 32 -4.16 0.22 -14.86
C THR A 32 -2.79 -0.02 -15.49
N ILE A 33 -1.97 -0.77 -14.78
CA ILE A 33 -0.69 -1.26 -15.26
C ILE A 33 -0.70 -2.79 -15.25
N VAL A 34 0.09 -3.38 -16.15
CA VAL A 34 0.37 -4.81 -16.20
C VAL A 34 1.84 -4.99 -15.88
N PRO A 35 2.18 -5.51 -14.68
CA PRO A 35 3.54 -5.93 -14.37
C PRO A 35 4.02 -7.01 -15.35
N PRO A 36 5.32 -7.08 -15.68
CA PRO A 36 5.87 -8.20 -16.44
C PRO A 36 5.76 -9.51 -15.64
N ALA A 37 5.78 -10.65 -16.33
CA ALA A 37 5.51 -11.96 -15.72
C ALA A 37 6.52 -12.36 -14.62
N ASP A 38 7.74 -11.85 -14.69
CA ASP A 38 8.80 -12.06 -13.70
C ASP A 38 8.73 -11.11 -12.50
N ALA A 39 7.79 -10.16 -12.49
CA ALA A 39 7.62 -9.19 -11.39
C ALA A 39 7.11 -9.84 -10.09
N ALA A 40 6.48 -11.02 -10.14
CA ALA A 40 5.90 -11.69 -8.97
C ALA A 40 6.91 -11.96 -7.85
N GLY A 41 8.21 -11.99 -8.18
CA GLY A 41 9.29 -12.20 -7.24
C GLY A 41 10.07 -10.95 -6.84
N MET A 42 9.72 -9.79 -7.39
CA MET A 42 10.43 -8.53 -7.13
C MET A 42 10.18 -8.06 -5.71
N THR A 43 11.24 -7.65 -5.03
CA THR A 43 11.16 -7.10 -3.67
C THR A 43 11.28 -5.58 -3.72
N MET A 44 10.71 -4.92 -2.72
CA MET A 44 11.00 -3.51 -2.44
C MET A 44 12.48 -3.33 -2.08
N ALA A 45 12.96 -2.10 -2.15
CA ALA A 45 14.32 -1.75 -1.76
C ALA A 45 14.54 -1.86 -0.24
N SER A 46 13.47 -1.79 0.54
CA SER A 46 13.49 -1.86 2.00
C SER A 46 13.86 -3.25 2.51
N ASP A 47 14.87 -3.31 3.39
CA ASP A 47 15.13 -4.49 4.22
C ASP A 47 13.94 -4.74 5.14
N PHE A 48 13.59 -6.02 5.32
CA PHE A 48 12.36 -6.43 6.02
C PHE A 48 12.39 -6.03 7.50
N ASP A 49 13.41 -6.47 8.24
CA ASP A 49 13.54 -6.18 9.68
C ASP A 49 13.59 -4.67 9.94
N ALA A 50 14.37 -3.94 9.13
CA ALA A 50 14.47 -2.49 9.27
C ALA A 50 13.15 -1.77 8.96
N ALA A 51 12.32 -2.31 8.05
CA ALA A 51 10.98 -1.77 7.79
C ALA A 51 10.04 -2.01 8.97
N LEU A 52 10.05 -3.21 9.56
CA LEU A 52 9.24 -3.50 10.75
C LEU A 52 9.66 -2.66 11.95
N GLU A 53 10.96 -2.44 12.16
CA GLU A 53 11.47 -1.53 13.20
C GLU A 53 10.97 -0.09 12.99
N ARG A 54 11.01 0.42 11.75
CA ARG A 54 10.46 1.75 11.42
C ARG A 54 8.96 1.82 11.68
N LEU A 55 8.21 0.76 11.36
CA LEU A 55 6.77 0.69 11.61
C LEU A 55 6.46 0.67 13.11
N ALA A 56 7.19 -0.14 13.88
CA ALA A 56 7.03 -0.27 15.32
C ALA A 56 7.40 1.02 16.08
N ALA A 57 8.25 1.86 15.49
CA ALA A 57 8.59 3.16 16.04
C ALA A 57 7.47 4.21 15.87
N LEU A 58 6.44 3.96 15.06
CA LEU A 58 5.29 4.86 14.94
C LEU A 58 4.42 4.78 16.21
N GLU A 59 4.03 5.94 16.74
CA GLU A 59 3.12 6.00 17.88
C GLU A 59 1.83 5.21 17.58
N ARG A 60 1.42 4.35 18.51
CA ARG A 60 0.25 3.45 18.42
C ARG A 60 0.31 2.42 17.30
N ALA A 61 1.50 2.09 16.81
CA ALA A 61 1.71 0.88 16.03
C ALA A 61 1.92 -0.32 16.95
N PHE A 62 1.33 -1.44 16.59
CA PHE A 62 1.64 -2.76 17.10
C PHE A 62 2.12 -3.60 15.92
N VAL A 63 3.29 -4.21 16.05
CA VAL A 63 3.96 -4.96 14.98
C VAL A 63 4.54 -6.23 15.60
N GLU A 64 4.28 -7.37 14.98
CA GLU A 64 4.87 -8.64 15.38
C GLU A 64 6.04 -9.01 14.45
N PRO A 65 6.99 -9.85 14.91
CA PRO A 65 8.13 -10.28 14.11
C PRO A 65 7.78 -11.06 12.83
N ASP A 66 6.56 -11.59 12.74
CA ASP A 66 6.07 -12.31 11.55
C ASP A 66 5.59 -11.38 10.42
N GLY A 67 5.63 -10.06 10.66
CA GLY A 67 5.21 -9.04 9.71
C GLY A 67 3.76 -8.59 9.89
N SER A 68 3.00 -9.17 10.82
CA SER A 68 1.65 -8.69 11.13
C SER A 68 1.69 -7.35 11.86
N PHE A 69 0.77 -6.45 11.51
CA PHE A 69 0.74 -5.13 12.12
C PHE A 69 -0.67 -4.52 12.19
N VAL A 70 -0.83 -3.63 13.16
CA VAL A 70 -1.97 -2.74 13.29
C VAL A 70 -1.43 -1.36 13.70
N TRP A 71 -1.82 -0.32 12.96
CA TRP A 71 -1.48 1.07 13.27
C TRP A 71 -2.74 1.91 13.34
N VAL A 72 -2.96 2.58 14.47
CA VAL A 72 -4.21 3.31 14.75
C VAL A 72 -3.99 4.77 15.07
N GLY A 73 -4.96 5.59 14.66
CA GLY A 73 -5.05 6.99 14.98
C GLY A 73 -5.59 7.29 16.37
N PRO A 74 -5.67 8.58 16.72
CA PRO A 74 -6.49 9.02 17.86
C PRO A 74 -7.95 8.58 17.69
N GLY A 75 -8.64 8.34 18.81
CA GLY A 75 -10.07 7.99 18.81
C GLY A 75 -10.97 9.17 18.47
N GLY A 76 -12.28 8.93 18.40
CA GLY A 76 -13.28 9.96 18.14
C GLY A 76 -13.45 10.26 16.65
N GLU A 77 -13.55 11.54 16.29
CA GLU A 77 -13.77 12.01 14.91
C GLU A 77 -12.53 11.84 14.01
N GLU A 78 -11.34 11.71 14.60
CA GLU A 78 -10.07 11.50 13.89
C GLU A 78 -9.69 10.01 13.79
N ARG A 79 -10.65 9.10 14.02
CA ARG A 79 -10.39 7.66 14.02
C ARG A 79 -9.97 7.17 12.65
N TRP A 80 -8.77 6.60 12.59
CA TRP A 80 -8.26 5.86 11.46
C TRP A 80 -7.54 4.59 11.93
N GLN A 81 -7.43 3.62 11.03
CA GLN A 81 -6.71 2.37 11.27
C GLN A 81 -6.17 1.84 9.95
N ILE A 82 -4.95 1.32 10.00
CA ILE A 82 -4.31 0.56 8.94
C ILE A 82 -3.86 -0.76 9.58
N ASP A 83 -4.29 -1.89 9.04
CA ASP A 83 -3.83 -3.20 9.46
C ASP A 83 -3.42 -4.04 8.25
N GLY A 84 -2.57 -5.03 8.48
CA GLY A 84 -2.00 -5.80 7.39
C GLY A 84 -0.92 -6.78 7.80
N ASN A 85 -0.27 -7.32 6.78
CA ASN A 85 0.86 -8.22 6.91
C ASN A 85 1.91 -7.91 5.85
N ALA A 86 3.16 -7.73 6.28
CA ALA A 86 4.30 -7.65 5.38
C ALA A 86 4.91 -9.04 5.20
N TYR A 87 5.30 -9.37 3.98
CA TYR A 87 5.95 -10.64 3.65
C TYR A 87 7.37 -10.42 3.16
N GLU A 88 8.23 -11.37 3.42
CA GLU A 88 9.68 -11.28 3.20
C GLU A 88 10.16 -12.20 2.07
N ARG A 89 11.20 -11.76 1.35
CA ARG A 89 12.01 -12.62 0.48
C ARG A 89 13.46 -12.14 0.42
N HIS A 90 14.39 -13.01 0.77
CA HIS A 90 15.84 -12.75 0.80
C HIS A 90 16.24 -11.48 1.59
N GLY A 91 15.69 -11.31 2.79
CA GLY A 91 15.92 -10.19 3.71
C GLY A 91 15.16 -8.90 3.36
N ARG A 92 14.34 -8.91 2.30
CA ARG A 92 13.65 -7.71 1.80
C ARG A 92 12.14 -7.87 1.80
N VAL A 93 11.44 -6.74 1.84
CA VAL A 93 9.97 -6.73 1.74
C VAL A 93 9.57 -7.20 0.33
N LEU A 94 8.85 -8.31 0.24
CA LEU A 94 8.29 -8.84 -1.00
C LEU A 94 7.00 -8.09 -1.36
N VAL A 95 6.06 -8.06 -0.42
CA VAL A 95 4.72 -7.50 -0.59
C VAL A 95 4.18 -7.09 0.77
N VAL A 96 3.35 -6.05 0.79
CA VAL A 96 2.58 -5.65 1.99
C VAL A 96 1.11 -5.74 1.66
N GLU A 97 0.41 -6.68 2.29
CA GLU A 97 -1.06 -6.75 2.21
C GLU A 97 -1.63 -5.84 3.29
N THR A 98 -2.54 -4.94 2.94
CA THR A 98 -3.05 -3.96 3.88
C THR A 98 -4.46 -3.49 3.56
N LYS A 99 -5.23 -3.23 4.61
CA LYS A 99 -6.55 -2.63 4.53
C LYS A 99 -6.69 -1.56 5.61
N GLY A 100 -7.61 -0.64 5.38
CA GLY A 100 -7.88 0.39 6.37
C GLY A 100 -8.50 1.65 5.79
N SER A 101 -8.46 2.68 6.62
CA SER A 101 -8.77 4.04 6.21
C SER A 101 -7.93 5.02 7.00
N CYS A 102 -7.35 6.01 6.35
CA CYS A 102 -6.58 7.06 6.99
C CYS A 102 -6.51 8.34 6.13
N PRO A 103 -6.21 9.50 6.74
CA PRO A 103 -5.86 10.71 6.00
C PRO A 103 -4.65 10.50 5.06
N GLU A 104 -4.53 11.34 4.04
CA GLU A 104 -3.45 11.27 3.04
C GLU A 104 -2.05 11.41 3.67
N ASP A 105 -1.86 12.30 4.64
CA ASP A 105 -0.58 12.52 5.33
C ASP A 105 -0.18 11.32 6.20
N ILE A 106 -1.16 10.62 6.77
CA ILE A 106 -0.93 9.36 7.48
C ILE A 106 -0.55 8.25 6.49
N PHE A 107 -1.18 8.23 5.32
CA PHE A 107 -0.83 7.27 4.28
C PHE A 107 0.59 7.49 3.75
N ASP A 108 1.04 8.74 3.61
CA ASP A 108 2.43 9.07 3.24
C ASP A 108 3.44 8.50 4.24
N ARG A 109 3.16 8.66 5.54
CA ARG A 109 3.98 8.08 6.60
C ARG A 109 3.98 6.56 6.55
N PHE A 110 2.84 5.94 6.24
CA PHE A 110 2.75 4.50 6.04
C PHE A 110 3.59 4.03 4.85
N LEU A 111 3.45 4.66 3.68
CA LEU A 111 4.25 4.32 2.49
C LEU A 111 5.75 4.53 2.71
N ALA A 112 6.13 5.52 3.53
CA ALA A 112 7.53 5.79 3.84
C ALA A 112 8.24 4.65 4.57
N VAL A 113 7.50 3.87 5.37
CA VAL A 113 8.03 2.64 5.99
C VAL A 113 8.56 1.67 4.94
N TRP A 114 7.86 1.60 3.80
CA TRP A 114 8.06 0.61 2.74
C TRP A 114 9.01 1.08 1.63
N GLY A 115 9.52 2.32 1.71
CA GLY A 115 10.57 2.84 0.82
C GLY A 115 10.13 3.99 -0.09
N TRP A 116 8.86 4.38 -0.05
CA TRP A 116 8.40 5.61 -0.71
C TRP A 116 8.94 6.85 0.02
N PRO A 117 9.18 8.00 -0.64
CA PRO A 117 9.13 8.22 -2.09
C PRO A 117 10.43 7.81 -2.81
N GLY A 118 11.38 7.17 -2.12
CA GLY A 118 12.66 6.75 -2.71
C GLY A 118 12.53 5.62 -3.75
N GLN A 119 11.43 4.85 -3.68
CA GLN A 119 11.03 3.86 -4.66
C GLN A 119 9.55 4.05 -5.02
N ASP A 120 9.24 4.02 -6.32
CA ASP A 120 7.85 4.01 -6.78
C ASP A 120 7.18 2.68 -6.46
N LEU A 121 5.91 2.75 -6.06
CA LEU A 121 5.10 1.60 -5.67
C LEU A 121 3.97 1.36 -6.67
N ALA A 122 3.73 0.09 -6.97
CA ALA A 122 2.51 -0.38 -7.60
C ALA A 122 1.54 -0.84 -6.52
N VAL A 123 0.25 -0.59 -6.73
CA VAL A 123 -0.81 -1.00 -5.81
C VAL A 123 -1.74 -1.96 -6.53
N GLN A 124 -1.89 -3.17 -5.98
CA GLN A 124 -2.89 -4.12 -6.46
C GLN A 124 -4.22 -3.85 -5.76
N LEU A 125 -5.25 -3.59 -6.56
CA LEU A 125 -6.63 -3.55 -6.08
C LEU A 125 -7.14 -4.99 -5.97
N VAL A 126 -6.98 -5.62 -4.79
CA VAL A 126 -7.15 -7.07 -4.60
C VAL A 126 -8.48 -7.61 -5.11
N ARG A 127 -9.58 -6.87 -4.93
CA ARG A 127 -10.92 -7.29 -5.39
C ARG A 127 -11.09 -7.26 -6.91
N ALA A 128 -10.42 -6.31 -7.57
CA ALA A 128 -10.48 -6.16 -9.02
C ALA A 128 -9.40 -6.98 -9.73
N GLY A 129 -8.37 -7.44 -9.02
CA GLY A 129 -7.26 -8.20 -9.59
C GLY A 129 -6.38 -7.39 -10.54
N VAL A 130 -6.40 -6.06 -10.45
CA VAL A 130 -5.63 -5.15 -11.31
C VAL A 130 -4.59 -4.38 -10.51
N PHE A 131 -3.52 -3.96 -11.17
CA PHE A 131 -2.54 -3.05 -10.61
C PHE A 131 -2.76 -1.63 -11.12
N VAL A 132 -2.48 -0.66 -10.27
CA VAL A 132 -2.43 0.77 -10.60
C VAL A 132 -1.13 1.36 -10.04
N ASP A 133 -0.71 2.51 -10.55
CA ASP A 133 0.33 3.29 -9.88
C ASP A 133 -0.20 3.95 -8.59
N GLU A 134 0.71 4.35 -7.71
CA GLU A 134 0.36 5.01 -6.45
C GLU A 134 -0.55 6.26 -6.64
N PRO A 135 -0.28 7.19 -7.58
CA PRO A 135 -1.11 8.38 -7.72
C PRO A 135 -2.54 8.05 -8.19
N THR A 136 -2.70 7.04 -9.03
CA THR A 136 -4.01 6.54 -9.44
C THR A 136 -4.72 5.84 -8.29
N PHE A 137 -4.01 5.05 -7.49
CA PHE A 137 -4.57 4.46 -6.28
C PHE A 137 -5.11 5.53 -5.33
N ARG A 138 -4.37 6.61 -5.06
CA ARG A 138 -4.85 7.69 -4.17
C ARG A 138 -6.18 8.27 -4.63
N ARG A 139 -6.30 8.56 -5.93
CA ARG A 139 -7.55 9.06 -6.51
C ARG A 139 -8.68 8.03 -6.39
N HIS A 140 -8.40 6.75 -6.60
CA HIS A 140 -9.36 5.66 -6.44
C HIS A 140 -9.84 5.51 -4.98
N ALA A 141 -8.90 5.56 -4.04
CA ALA A 141 -9.15 5.39 -2.61
C ALA A 141 -9.88 6.59 -1.99
N ALA A 142 -9.69 7.80 -2.53
CA ALA A 142 -10.42 9.00 -2.15
C ALA A 142 -11.83 9.08 -2.77
N ALA A 143 -12.05 8.45 -3.93
CA ALA A 143 -13.31 8.49 -4.67
C ALA A 143 -14.40 7.54 -4.12
N GLN A 144 -14.32 7.11 -2.85
CA GLN A 144 -15.37 6.29 -2.27
C GLN A 144 -16.66 7.11 -2.09
N THR A 145 -17.70 6.69 -2.79
CA THR A 145 -19.08 7.04 -2.47
C THR A 145 -19.47 6.37 -1.14
N GLY A 146 -20.07 7.15 -0.24
CA GLY A 146 -20.47 6.72 1.10
C GLY A 146 -21.45 5.54 1.13
#